data_AF-A0A4Y5SN94-F1
#
_entry.id   AF-A0A4Y5SN94-F1
#
_cell.length_a   1.000
_cell.length_b   1.000
_cell.length_c   1.000
_cell.angle_alpha   90.00
_cell.angle_beta   90.00
_cell.angle_gamma   90.00
#
_symmetry.space_group_name_H-M   'P 1'
#
loop_
_entity.id
_entity.type
_entity.pdbx_description
1 polymer ?
#
loop_
_entity_poly.entity_id
_entity_poly.type
_entity_poly.pdbx_seq_one_letter_code
_entity_poly.pdbx_strand_id
1 'polypeptide(L)'
;MRPDRRTLLWTVLLLIPPAAFYVPLERIAYLPFLIASMAVFLVSVILYHRARKRSDVSLETFLSVQFIGLILGQVESLMGVLLFILLAGVLTAWLPDSISDGEPLKTAGTILYTLSVLLLTYWLVEPVPGKTKNRELKRTKYLVTALSMPNWNAGIVLNANCEKLRRNSAELNENERRQNIVPLFQAVSYHLPKLERVYLLVSKSILEWGGNVSFEEDYLKERGINTGRSPFETKFKAFLTKLSECIRRPILVRWSDGRRESLGSGEGVIEFILVSAGDFNDIEECRDAIKEAVGGHIEEESWEVTFDITGGKTLVSAAMVLEAIKGDCQAEYTRQDVQDVEPEESLYRVDLDVHSLKDLLNEVARNLNRRL
;
A
#
# COMPACT_ATOMS: atom_id res chain seq x y z
N MET A 1 15.17 15.01 6.00
CA MET A 1 15.77 15.88 7.04
C MET A 1 14.89 17.12 7.10
N ARG A 2 14.36 17.58 8.25
CA ARG A 2 13.55 18.82 8.25
C ARG A 2 14.45 19.96 7.75
N PRO A 3 14.08 20.72 6.71
CA PRO A 3 14.89 21.84 6.25
C PRO A 3 15.10 22.82 7.41
N ASP A 4 16.34 23.26 7.61
CA ASP A 4 16.67 24.26 8.63
C ASP A 4 15.82 25.52 8.41
N ARG A 5 15.44 26.21 9.48
CA ARG A 5 14.64 27.46 9.44
C ARG A 5 15.27 28.49 8.52
N ARG A 6 16.60 28.51 8.43
CA ARG A 6 17.35 29.37 7.48
C ARG A 6 17.04 29.00 6.04
N THR A 7 17.07 27.72 5.70
CA THR A 7 16.75 27.20 4.37
C THR A 7 15.34 27.57 3.95
N LEU A 8 14.37 27.42 4.87
CA LEU A 8 12.98 27.83 4.66
C LEU A 8 12.86 29.34 4.41
N LEU A 9 13.51 30.17 5.24
CA LEU A 9 13.52 31.62 5.09
C LEU A 9 14.12 32.06 3.73
N TRP A 10 15.23 31.43 3.32
CA TRP A 10 15.83 31.71 2.01
C TRP A 10 14.94 31.32 0.85
N THR A 11 14.21 30.20 0.91
CA THR A 11 13.28 29.82 -0.16
C THR A 11 12.10 30.78 -0.26
N VAL A 12 11.57 31.24 0.87
CA VAL A 12 10.51 32.27 0.91
C VAL A 12 11.02 33.59 0.33
N LEU A 13 12.21 34.03 0.72
CA LEU A 13 12.85 35.24 0.18
C LEU A 13 13.20 35.13 -1.32
N LEU A 14 13.37 33.92 -1.84
CA LEU A 14 13.63 33.66 -3.25
C LEU A 14 12.34 33.73 -4.10
N LEU A 15 11.20 33.29 -3.55
CA LEU A 15 9.92 33.18 -4.28
C LEU A 15 9.04 34.44 -4.19
N ILE A 16 9.12 35.21 -3.12
CA ILE A 16 8.29 36.43 -2.95
C ILE A 16 8.64 37.56 -3.95
N PRO A 17 9.91 37.86 -4.28
CA PRO A 17 10.23 39.00 -5.15
C PRO A 17 9.63 38.89 -6.56
N PRO A 18 9.70 37.75 -7.28
CA PRO A 18 9.01 37.60 -8.56
C PRO A 18 7.48 37.79 -8.46
N ALA A 19 6.87 37.28 -7.39
CA ALA A 19 5.44 37.45 -7.15
C ALA A 19 5.05 38.92 -6.95
N ALA A 20 5.90 39.71 -6.28
CA ALA A 20 5.68 41.14 -6.10
C ALA A 20 5.79 41.94 -7.42
N PHE A 21 6.62 41.49 -8.37
CA PHE A 21 6.72 42.11 -9.70
C PHE A 21 5.60 41.70 -10.66
N TYR A 22 4.80 40.68 -10.34
CA TYR A 22 3.64 40.28 -11.13
C TYR A 22 2.50 41.30 -11.06
N VAL A 23 2.49 42.17 -10.05
CA VAL A 23 1.49 43.25 -9.89
C VAL A 23 2.10 44.62 -10.23
N PRO A 24 2.06 45.05 -11.51
CA PRO A 24 2.30 46.46 -11.83
C PRO A 24 1.25 47.06 -12.79
N LEU A 25 0.90 48.33 -12.52
CA LEU A 25 -0.06 49.14 -13.28
C LEU A 25 0.41 49.52 -14.71
N GLU A 26 1.62 49.16 -15.16
CA GLU A 26 2.19 49.58 -16.45
C GLU A 26 3.06 48.49 -17.13
N ARG A 27 3.06 48.44 -18.47
CA ARG A 27 3.78 47.45 -19.32
C ARG A 27 5.31 47.39 -19.12
N ILE A 28 5.93 48.36 -18.44
CA ILE A 28 7.40 48.46 -18.26
C ILE A 28 7.92 47.40 -17.27
N ALA A 29 7.07 46.80 -16.44
CA ALA A 29 7.49 45.93 -15.36
C ALA A 29 7.60 44.43 -15.70
N TYR A 30 7.30 44.01 -16.95
CA TYR A 30 7.47 42.60 -17.36
C TYR A 30 8.91 42.17 -17.53
N LEU A 31 9.81 43.09 -17.89
CA LEU A 31 11.24 42.79 -18.02
C LEU A 31 11.88 42.49 -16.64
N PRO A 32 11.66 43.29 -15.58
CA PRO A 32 12.03 42.93 -14.22
C PRO A 32 11.47 41.58 -13.75
N PHE A 33 10.18 41.30 -14.03
CA PHE A 33 9.57 40.02 -13.68
C PHE A 33 10.27 38.84 -14.37
N LEU A 34 10.52 38.94 -15.69
CA LEU A 34 11.22 37.91 -16.44
C LEU A 34 12.64 37.66 -15.91
N ILE A 35 13.40 38.72 -15.60
CA ILE A 35 14.75 38.62 -15.03
C ILE A 35 14.71 37.92 -13.67
N ALA A 36 13.76 38.30 -12.81
CA ALA A 36 13.58 37.69 -11.49
C ALA A 36 13.21 36.20 -11.61
N SER A 37 12.23 35.86 -12.46
CA SER A 37 11.83 34.48 -12.72
C SER A 37 12.96 33.63 -13.30
N MET A 38 13.79 34.20 -14.17
CA MET A 38 14.95 33.50 -14.73
C MET A 38 16.03 33.24 -13.67
N ALA A 39 16.32 34.20 -12.80
CA ALA A 39 17.26 34.00 -11.70
C ALA A 39 16.78 32.89 -10.74
N VAL A 40 15.50 32.92 -10.39
CA VAL A 40 14.86 31.92 -9.52
C VAL A 40 14.86 30.54 -10.18
N PHE A 41 14.60 30.47 -11.49
CA PHE A 41 14.67 29.23 -12.25
C PHE A 41 16.08 28.63 -12.23
N LEU A 42 17.11 29.43 -12.48
CA LEU A 42 18.50 28.95 -12.44
C LEU A 42 18.87 28.40 -11.06
N VAL A 43 18.51 29.09 -9.98
CA VAL A 43 18.73 28.60 -8.61
C VAL A 43 17.95 27.30 -8.37
N SER A 44 16.70 27.22 -8.82
CA SER A 44 15.85 26.04 -8.68
C SER A 44 16.41 24.82 -9.42
N VAL A 45 16.96 25.01 -10.62
CA VAL A 45 17.63 23.96 -11.40
C VAL A 45 18.87 23.44 -10.67
N ILE A 46 19.68 24.34 -10.09
CA ILE A 46 20.88 23.95 -9.31
C ILE A 46 20.47 23.14 -8.08
N LEU A 47 19.45 23.59 -7.34
CA LEU A 47 18.94 22.89 -6.17
C LEU A 47 18.33 21.54 -6.52
N TYR A 48 17.54 21.47 -7.60
CA TYR A 48 17.01 20.22 -8.15
C TYR A 48 18.11 19.23 -8.51
N HIS A 49 19.17 19.66 -9.20
CA HIS A 49 20.28 18.77 -9.55
C HIS A 49 21.04 18.27 -8.31
N ARG A 50 21.13 19.09 -7.26
CA ARG A 50 21.69 18.66 -5.97
C ARG A 50 20.81 17.64 -5.26
N ALA A 51 19.49 17.82 -5.27
CA ALA A 51 18.55 16.84 -4.73
C ALA A 51 18.58 15.53 -5.54
N ARG A 52 18.55 15.61 -6.87
CA ARG A 52 18.58 14.44 -7.76
C ARG A 52 19.83 13.58 -7.58
N LYS A 53 20.99 14.17 -7.26
CA LYS A 53 22.20 13.40 -6.92
C LYS A 53 22.07 12.59 -5.63
N ARG A 54 21.07 12.85 -4.80
CA ARG A 54 20.83 12.21 -3.49
C ARG A 54 19.61 11.29 -3.47
N SER A 55 18.74 11.36 -4.49
CA SER A 55 17.48 10.61 -4.54
C SER A 55 17.39 9.77 -5.80
N ASP A 56 16.95 8.52 -5.68
CA ASP A 56 16.69 7.63 -6.83
C ASP A 56 15.35 7.94 -7.54
N VAL A 57 14.57 8.89 -7.02
CA VAL A 57 13.24 9.23 -7.54
C VAL A 57 13.34 10.14 -8.77
N SER A 58 12.78 9.71 -9.91
CA SER A 58 12.72 10.53 -11.13
C SER A 58 11.75 11.72 -10.97
N LEU A 59 12.01 12.81 -11.69
CA LEU A 59 11.13 13.99 -11.70
C LEU A 59 9.71 13.67 -12.18
N GLU A 60 9.59 12.79 -13.18
CA GLU A 60 8.29 12.28 -13.65
C GLU A 60 7.54 11.54 -12.54
N THR A 61 8.26 10.77 -11.72
CA THR A 61 7.67 10.07 -10.56
C THR A 61 7.23 11.06 -9.49
N PHE A 62 8.00 12.10 -9.25
CA PHE A 62 7.60 13.16 -8.33
C PHE A 62 6.37 13.93 -8.82
N LEU A 63 6.34 14.32 -10.10
CA LEU A 63 5.22 15.06 -10.72
C LEU A 63 3.94 14.23 -10.84
N SER A 64 4.02 12.90 -10.84
CA SER A 64 2.81 12.05 -10.83
C SER A 64 2.25 11.81 -9.43
N VAL A 65 3.04 11.99 -8.36
CA VAL A 65 2.63 11.61 -7.00
C VAL A 65 2.43 12.83 -6.11
N GLN A 66 3.49 13.63 -5.96
CA GLN A 66 3.49 14.77 -5.05
C GLN A 66 2.77 15.98 -5.64
N PHE A 67 2.85 16.18 -6.96
CA PHE A 67 2.07 17.24 -7.61
C PHE A 67 0.56 16.94 -7.57
N ILE A 68 0.15 15.67 -7.69
CA ILE A 68 -1.26 15.27 -7.53
C ILE A 68 -1.71 15.48 -6.07
N GLY A 69 -0.93 15.02 -5.09
CA GLY A 69 -1.22 15.27 -3.66
C GLY A 69 -1.27 16.76 -3.32
N LEU A 70 -0.37 17.56 -3.89
CA LEU A 70 -0.34 19.01 -3.72
C LEU A 70 -1.56 19.67 -4.37
N ILE A 71 -1.98 19.26 -5.59
CA ILE A 71 -3.22 19.74 -6.22
C ILE A 71 -4.47 19.36 -5.41
N LEU A 72 -4.49 18.17 -4.81
CA LEU A 72 -5.58 17.70 -3.96
C LEU A 72 -5.59 18.34 -2.56
N GLY A 73 -4.65 19.25 -2.26
CA GLY A 73 -4.60 19.98 -1.00
C GLY A 73 -4.09 19.15 0.19
N GLN A 74 -3.50 17.98 -0.05
CA GLN A 74 -2.93 17.10 0.99
C GLN A 74 -1.55 17.61 1.38
N VAL A 75 -1.49 18.76 2.05
CA VAL A 75 -0.23 19.41 2.37
C VAL A 75 -0.05 19.60 3.88
N GLU A 76 0.80 18.78 4.49
CA GLU A 76 0.99 18.73 5.94
C GLU A 76 1.94 19.82 6.49
N SER A 77 2.67 20.52 5.62
CA SER A 77 3.67 21.51 6.03
C SER A 77 3.31 22.92 5.59
N LEU A 78 3.58 23.91 6.46
CA LEU A 78 3.38 25.34 6.17
C LEU A 78 4.05 25.78 4.85
N MET A 79 5.23 25.23 4.54
CA MET A 79 5.92 25.53 3.29
C MET A 79 5.24 24.90 2.09
N GLY A 80 4.75 23.66 2.22
CA GLY A 80 3.96 23.05 1.16
C GLY A 80 2.68 23.83 0.91
N VAL A 81 2.01 24.33 1.95
CA VAL A 81 0.81 25.19 1.81
C VAL A 81 1.17 26.47 1.06
N LEU A 82 2.33 27.10 1.35
CA LEU A 82 2.80 28.27 0.61
C LEU A 82 3.08 27.94 -0.87
N LEU A 83 3.76 26.83 -1.16
CA LEU A 83 4.03 26.38 -2.53
C LEU A 83 2.73 26.08 -3.29
N PHE A 84 1.77 25.47 -2.61
CA PHE A 84 0.44 25.20 -3.15
C PHE A 84 -0.28 26.51 -3.52
N ILE A 85 -0.33 27.47 -2.61
CA ILE A 85 -0.95 28.78 -2.87
C ILE A 85 -0.28 29.49 -4.05
N LEU A 86 1.06 29.49 -4.10
CA LEU A 86 1.82 30.10 -5.19
C LEU A 86 1.56 29.40 -6.52
N LEU A 87 1.62 28.07 -6.54
CA LEU A 87 1.37 27.28 -7.74
C LEU A 87 -0.07 27.43 -8.23
N ALA A 88 -1.05 27.41 -7.32
CA ALA A 88 -2.45 27.65 -7.64
C ALA A 88 -2.64 29.03 -8.26
N GLY A 89 -2.16 30.10 -7.60
CA GLY A 89 -2.25 31.47 -8.13
C GLY A 89 -1.62 31.64 -9.51
N VAL A 90 -0.47 30.99 -9.72
CA VAL A 90 0.22 31.03 -11.01
C VAL A 90 -0.58 30.31 -12.11
N LEU A 91 -1.11 29.12 -11.82
CA LEU A 91 -1.81 28.30 -12.81
C LEU A 91 -3.24 28.77 -13.08
N THR A 92 -3.94 29.35 -12.09
CA THR A 92 -5.35 29.72 -12.23
C THR A 92 -5.55 31.18 -12.65
N ALA A 93 -4.63 32.07 -12.28
CA ALA A 93 -4.72 33.48 -12.63
C ALA A 93 -3.59 33.88 -13.57
N TRP A 94 -2.34 33.69 -13.16
CA TRP A 94 -1.25 34.42 -13.81
C TRP A 94 -0.92 33.96 -15.22
N LEU A 95 -0.93 32.64 -15.43
CA LEU A 95 -0.63 32.02 -16.71
C LEU A 95 -1.77 32.23 -17.71
N PRO A 96 -3.05 31.94 -17.37
CA PRO A 96 -4.18 32.26 -18.23
C PRO A 96 -4.24 33.73 -18.64
N ASP A 97 -4.08 34.65 -17.69
CA ASP A 97 -4.11 36.10 -17.97
C ASP A 97 -2.99 36.50 -18.94
N SER A 98 -1.76 36.01 -18.71
CA SER A 98 -0.63 36.33 -19.59
C SER A 98 -0.81 35.85 -21.03
N ILE A 99 -1.47 34.70 -21.21
CA ILE A 99 -1.78 34.13 -22.52
C ILE A 99 -2.91 34.94 -23.19
N SER A 100 -3.97 35.25 -22.43
CA SER A 100 -5.12 36.01 -22.92
C SER A 100 -4.75 37.43 -23.35
N ASP A 101 -3.85 38.09 -22.60
CA ASP A 101 -3.38 39.44 -22.88
C ASP A 101 -2.42 39.50 -24.09
N GLY A 102 -1.96 38.34 -24.59
CA GLY A 102 -1.03 38.25 -25.71
C GLY A 102 0.36 38.80 -25.41
N GLU A 103 0.78 38.78 -24.14
CA GLU A 103 2.03 39.38 -23.68
C GLU A 103 3.14 38.32 -23.57
N PRO A 104 4.08 38.23 -24.54
CA PRO A 104 5.02 37.11 -24.61
C PRO A 104 6.03 37.12 -23.46
N LEU A 105 6.47 38.31 -23.02
CA LEU A 105 7.44 38.45 -21.93
C LEU A 105 6.85 38.03 -20.58
N LYS A 106 5.60 38.43 -20.32
CA LYS A 106 4.83 38.02 -19.13
C LYS A 106 4.62 36.51 -19.14
N THR A 107 4.17 35.96 -20.27
CA THR A 107 3.95 34.51 -20.45
C THR A 107 5.23 33.70 -20.19
N ALA A 108 6.35 34.10 -20.80
CA ALA A 108 7.64 33.44 -20.61
C ALA A 108 8.12 33.52 -19.14
N GLY A 109 7.96 34.68 -18.50
CA GLY A 109 8.28 34.87 -17.09
C GLY A 109 7.43 33.97 -16.18
N THR A 110 6.13 33.83 -16.47
CA THR A 110 5.21 32.98 -15.70
C THR A 110 5.56 31.51 -15.87
N ILE A 111 5.86 31.04 -17.08
CA ILE A 111 6.29 29.65 -17.32
C ILE A 111 7.57 29.34 -16.55
N LEU A 112 8.59 30.21 -16.61
CA LEU A 112 9.84 30.03 -15.87
C LEU A 112 9.59 29.99 -14.35
N TYR A 113 8.71 30.85 -13.85
CA TYR A 113 8.35 30.87 -12.44
C TYR A 113 7.61 29.59 -12.02
N THR A 114 6.65 29.10 -12.81
CA THR A 114 5.96 27.81 -12.56
C THR A 114 6.96 26.66 -12.47
N LEU A 115 7.86 26.55 -13.46
CA LEU A 115 8.89 25.52 -13.47
C LEU A 115 9.81 25.63 -12.25
N SER A 116 10.11 26.84 -11.80
CA SER A 116 10.91 27.07 -10.60
C SER A 116 10.23 26.56 -9.34
N VAL A 117 8.94 26.87 -9.17
CA VAL A 117 8.14 26.40 -8.03
C VAL A 117 8.11 24.87 -8.01
N LEU A 118 7.90 24.22 -9.16
CA LEU A 118 7.94 22.76 -9.28
C LEU A 118 9.28 22.15 -8.86
N LEU A 119 10.39 22.69 -9.37
CA LEU A 119 11.74 22.19 -9.06
C LEU A 119 12.12 22.44 -7.59
N LEU A 120 11.71 23.56 -7.01
CA LEU A 120 11.88 23.85 -5.58
C LEU A 120 11.03 22.93 -4.71
N THR A 121 9.83 22.58 -5.18
CA THR A 121 8.95 21.63 -4.48
C THR A 121 9.62 20.26 -4.45
N TYR A 122 10.23 19.81 -5.55
CA TYR A 122 11.04 18.58 -5.58
C TYR A 122 12.18 18.59 -4.57
N TRP A 123 12.87 19.73 -4.43
CA TRP A 123 13.99 19.85 -3.49
C TRP A 123 13.56 19.99 -2.03
N LEU A 124 12.46 20.70 -1.74
CA LEU A 124 11.95 20.91 -0.37
C LEU A 124 11.19 19.70 0.16
N VAL A 125 10.36 19.11 -0.69
CA VAL A 125 9.69 17.83 -0.47
C VAL A 125 10.66 16.73 -0.91
N GLU A 126 11.97 16.89 -0.62
CA GLU A 126 12.97 15.85 -0.78
C GLU A 126 12.26 14.56 -0.35
N PRO A 127 12.04 13.59 -1.26
CA PRO A 127 11.67 12.27 -0.80
C PRO A 127 12.91 11.91 -0.04
N VAL A 128 12.90 12.12 1.27
CA VAL A 128 13.84 11.47 2.14
C VAL A 128 13.54 10.04 1.74
N PRO A 129 14.44 9.30 1.07
CA PRO A 129 14.47 7.92 1.41
C PRO A 129 14.77 8.03 2.90
N GLY A 130 13.73 7.94 3.72
CA GLY A 130 13.96 7.26 4.95
C GLY A 130 14.75 6.04 4.47
N LYS A 131 15.92 5.71 4.99
CA LYS A 131 16.02 5.48 6.42
C LYS A 131 14.63 5.31 7.03
N THR A 132 13.79 4.50 6.38
CA THR A 132 13.14 3.35 6.95
C THR A 132 14.26 2.71 7.76
N LYS A 133 14.53 3.31 8.93
CA LYS A 133 15.06 2.57 10.06
C LYS A 133 14.08 1.43 10.06
N ASN A 134 14.52 0.25 9.59
CA ASN A 134 13.77 -0.99 9.61
C ASN A 134 12.88 -0.91 10.85
N ARG A 135 11.62 -0.49 10.65
CA ARG A 135 10.68 -0.51 11.76
C ARG A 135 10.39 -1.98 11.74
N GLU A 136 11.11 -2.69 12.60
CA GLU A 136 11.00 -4.13 12.73
C GLU A 136 9.52 -4.47 12.67
N LEU A 137 9.19 -5.43 11.81
CA LEU A 137 7.83 -5.92 11.71
C LEU A 137 7.38 -6.27 13.13
N LYS A 138 6.20 -5.79 13.53
CA LYS A 138 5.67 -6.07 14.85
C LYS A 138 4.62 -7.17 14.73
N ARG A 139 4.66 -8.09 15.68
CA ARG A 139 3.58 -9.08 15.84
C ARG A 139 2.32 -8.39 16.35
N THR A 140 1.16 -8.80 15.84
CA THR A 140 -0.14 -8.18 16.11
C THR A 140 -1.18 -9.17 16.60
N LYS A 141 -2.24 -8.65 17.24
CA LYS A 141 -3.41 -9.45 17.65
C LYS A 141 -4.38 -9.71 16.50
N TYR A 142 -4.51 -8.74 15.58
CA TYR A 142 -5.46 -8.80 14.48
C TYR A 142 -4.72 -8.76 13.14
N LEU A 143 -4.92 -9.78 12.32
CA LEU A 143 -4.40 -9.85 10.96
C LEU A 143 -5.56 -9.71 9.97
N VAL A 144 -5.47 -8.76 9.05
CA VAL A 144 -6.44 -8.56 7.96
C VAL A 144 -5.76 -8.93 6.65
N THR A 145 -6.35 -9.84 5.89
CA THR A 145 -5.78 -10.29 4.61
C THR A 145 -6.88 -10.71 3.65
N ALA A 146 -6.63 -10.59 2.36
CA ALA A 146 -7.58 -10.95 1.32
C ALA A 146 -7.25 -12.34 0.76
N LEU A 147 -8.25 -13.19 0.64
CA LEU A 147 -8.07 -14.50 0.05
C LEU A 147 -8.05 -14.38 -1.48
N SER A 148 -7.04 -14.96 -2.13
CA SER A 148 -7.01 -15.11 -3.58
C SER A 148 -7.81 -16.34 -4.03
N MET A 149 -8.22 -16.37 -5.30
CA MET A 149 -8.84 -17.54 -5.91
C MET A 149 -7.99 -18.79 -5.64
N PRO A 150 -8.55 -19.89 -5.09
CA PRO A 150 -7.76 -21.06 -4.71
C PRO A 150 -6.98 -21.63 -5.91
N ASN A 151 -5.65 -21.48 -5.89
CA ASN A 151 -4.77 -21.93 -6.98
C ASN A 151 -3.71 -22.92 -6.50
N TRP A 152 -3.90 -23.49 -5.31
CA TRP A 152 -2.97 -24.41 -4.68
C TRP A 152 -3.40 -25.88 -4.84
N ASN A 153 -2.42 -26.76 -4.91
CA ASN A 153 -2.62 -28.20 -4.98
C ASN A 153 -2.76 -28.77 -3.57
N ALA A 154 -3.93 -29.35 -3.27
CA ALA A 154 -4.21 -29.85 -1.93
C ALA A 154 -3.37 -31.07 -1.54
N GLY A 155 -3.05 -31.95 -2.49
CA GLY A 155 -2.16 -33.07 -2.26
C GLY A 155 -0.76 -32.64 -1.85
N ILE A 156 -0.26 -31.50 -2.36
CA ILE A 156 1.04 -30.96 -1.99
C ILE A 156 0.96 -30.28 -0.62
N VAL A 157 0.02 -29.34 -0.43
CA VAL A 157 -0.06 -28.51 0.78
C VAL A 157 -0.47 -29.32 2.01
N LEU A 158 -1.46 -30.22 1.90
CA LEU A 158 -1.98 -30.95 3.06
C LEU A 158 -1.02 -32.07 3.51
N ASN A 159 -0.25 -32.66 2.58
CA ASN A 159 0.78 -33.66 2.92
C ASN A 159 2.13 -33.04 3.30
N ALA A 160 2.35 -31.76 3.03
CA ALA A 160 3.59 -31.08 3.42
C ALA A 160 3.79 -31.13 4.94
N ASN A 161 5.06 -31.22 5.36
CA ASN A 161 5.38 -31.02 6.76
C ASN A 161 5.17 -29.53 7.12
N CYS A 162 4.93 -29.26 8.40
CA CYS A 162 4.64 -27.90 8.87
C CYS A 162 5.80 -26.94 8.64
N GLU A 163 7.03 -27.46 8.68
CA GLU A 163 8.22 -26.66 8.50
C GLU A 163 8.40 -26.17 7.04
N LYS A 164 8.07 -27.00 6.05
CA LYS A 164 8.05 -26.59 4.64
C LYS A 164 7.01 -25.51 4.39
N LEU A 165 5.82 -25.63 5.00
CA LEU A 165 4.78 -24.60 4.90
C LEU A 165 5.21 -23.29 5.57
N ARG A 166 5.79 -23.38 6.77
CA ARG A 166 6.31 -22.24 7.54
C ARG A 166 7.40 -21.49 6.76
N ARG A 167 8.28 -22.22 6.07
CA ARG A 167 9.42 -21.65 5.35
C ARG A 167 9.20 -21.38 3.87
N ASN A 168 7.98 -21.59 3.36
CA ASN A 168 7.67 -21.56 1.92
C ASN A 168 8.71 -22.33 1.10
N SER A 169 8.91 -23.61 1.44
CA SER A 169 9.99 -24.41 0.84
C SER A 169 9.86 -24.50 -0.67
N ALA A 170 11.00 -24.49 -1.38
CA ALA A 170 11.05 -24.62 -2.83
C ALA A 170 10.30 -25.87 -3.35
N GLU A 171 10.33 -26.96 -2.57
CA GLU A 171 9.64 -28.22 -2.88
C GLU A 171 8.11 -28.09 -2.95
N LEU A 172 7.52 -27.09 -2.29
CA LEU A 172 6.07 -26.83 -2.40
C LEU A 172 5.68 -26.24 -3.77
N ASN A 173 6.65 -25.67 -4.47
CA ASN A 173 6.46 -24.86 -5.67
C ASN A 173 7.04 -25.55 -6.93
N GLU A 174 7.19 -26.88 -6.90
CA GLU A 174 7.63 -27.67 -8.06
C GLU A 174 6.77 -27.37 -9.30
N ASN A 175 7.44 -27.20 -10.45
CA ASN A 175 6.84 -26.80 -11.74
C ASN A 175 6.32 -25.35 -11.81
N GLU A 176 6.97 -24.41 -11.10
CA GLU A 176 6.71 -22.95 -11.11
C GLU A 176 5.31 -22.51 -10.64
N ARG A 177 4.43 -23.43 -10.25
CA ARG A 177 3.10 -23.10 -9.74
C ARG A 177 3.19 -22.78 -8.25
N ARG A 178 3.30 -21.49 -7.94
CA ARG A 178 3.31 -20.99 -6.57
C ARG A 178 2.01 -21.31 -5.82
N GLN A 179 2.14 -21.86 -4.62
CA GLN A 179 1.00 -22.17 -3.75
C GLN A 179 0.51 -20.89 -3.06
N ASN A 180 -0.55 -20.27 -3.58
CA ASN A 180 -1.02 -18.96 -3.10
C ASN A 180 -1.60 -18.93 -1.67
N ILE A 181 -1.72 -20.08 -1.01
CA ILE A 181 -2.14 -20.20 0.38
C ILE A 181 -0.96 -20.17 1.37
N VAL A 182 0.26 -20.43 0.89
CA VAL A 182 1.46 -20.46 1.74
C VAL A 182 1.77 -19.10 2.37
N PRO A 183 1.65 -17.95 1.67
CA PRO A 183 1.85 -16.66 2.31
C PRO A 183 0.96 -16.43 3.54
N LEU A 184 -0.32 -16.81 3.47
CA LEU A 184 -1.23 -16.75 4.62
C LEU A 184 -0.72 -17.62 5.78
N PHE A 185 -0.22 -18.81 5.48
CA PHE A 185 0.37 -19.70 6.48
C PHE A 185 1.59 -19.05 7.17
N GLN A 186 2.46 -18.38 6.39
CA GLN A 186 3.63 -17.68 6.92
C GLN A 186 3.25 -16.49 7.80
N ALA A 187 2.33 -15.63 7.34
CA ALA A 187 1.83 -14.48 8.10
C ALA A 187 1.23 -14.92 9.44
N VAL A 188 0.37 -15.95 9.43
CA VAL A 188 -0.21 -16.51 10.65
C VAL A 188 0.87 -17.09 11.58
N SER A 189 1.85 -17.81 11.03
CA SER A 189 2.95 -18.40 11.81
C SER A 189 3.80 -17.33 12.50
N TYR A 190 4.10 -16.23 11.80
CA TYR A 190 4.86 -15.10 12.33
C TYR A 190 4.12 -14.39 13.47
N HIS A 191 2.82 -14.16 13.30
CA HIS A 191 1.99 -13.45 14.29
C HIS A 191 1.50 -14.33 15.44
N LEU A 192 1.59 -15.66 15.32
CA LEU A 192 1.07 -16.66 16.26
C LEU A 192 1.26 -16.33 17.76
N PRO A 193 2.39 -15.78 18.23
CA PRO A 193 2.57 -15.47 19.65
C PRO A 193 1.55 -14.48 20.22
N LYS A 194 1.02 -13.57 19.39
CA LYS A 194 0.02 -12.56 19.77
C LYS A 194 -1.33 -12.71 19.07
N LEU A 195 -1.37 -13.45 17.97
CA LEU A 195 -2.52 -13.50 17.09
C LEU A 195 -3.76 -14.08 17.80
N GLU A 196 -4.83 -13.29 17.80
CA GLU A 196 -6.14 -13.66 18.33
C GLU A 196 -7.15 -13.87 17.20
N ARG A 197 -7.13 -13.00 16.17
CA ARG A 197 -8.10 -13.05 15.06
C ARG A 197 -7.46 -12.81 13.70
N VAL A 198 -7.95 -13.54 12.70
CA VAL A 198 -7.64 -13.34 11.29
C VAL A 198 -8.92 -12.98 10.55
N TYR A 199 -8.97 -11.77 10.01
CA TYR A 199 -10.04 -11.29 9.15
C TYR A 199 -9.69 -11.60 7.71
N LEU A 200 -10.45 -12.51 7.10
CA LEU A 200 -10.25 -12.95 5.74
C LEU A 200 -11.29 -12.30 4.84
N LEU A 201 -10.86 -11.35 4.03
CA LEU A 201 -11.70 -10.76 2.99
C LEU A 201 -11.87 -11.80 1.88
N VAL A 202 -13.11 -12.10 1.52
CA VAL A 202 -13.45 -13.08 0.48
C VAL A 202 -14.43 -12.45 -0.51
N SER A 203 -14.13 -12.58 -1.81
CA SER A 203 -15.01 -12.07 -2.87
C SER A 203 -16.15 -13.03 -3.18
N LYS A 204 -17.23 -12.50 -3.78
CA LYS A 204 -18.35 -13.31 -4.31
C LYS A 204 -17.87 -14.45 -5.22
N SER A 205 -16.94 -14.15 -6.13
CA SER A 205 -16.39 -15.15 -7.06
C SER A 205 -15.62 -16.29 -6.38
N ILE A 206 -15.05 -16.06 -5.19
CA ILE A 206 -14.34 -17.10 -4.43
C ILE A 206 -15.34 -17.97 -3.67
N LEU A 207 -16.40 -17.38 -3.11
CA LEU A 207 -17.48 -18.12 -2.44
C LEU A 207 -18.19 -19.08 -3.41
N GLU A 208 -18.30 -18.69 -4.68
CA GLU A 208 -18.91 -19.46 -5.77
C GLU A 208 -17.94 -20.42 -6.48
N TRP A 209 -16.69 -20.56 -6.00
CA TRP A 209 -15.69 -21.40 -6.64
C TRP A 209 -16.11 -22.88 -6.67
N GLY A 210 -16.18 -23.47 -7.87
CA GLY A 210 -16.67 -24.82 -8.13
C GLY A 210 -15.60 -25.83 -8.54
N GLY A 211 -14.53 -25.99 -7.76
CA GLY A 211 -13.46 -26.97 -8.08
C GLY A 211 -13.71 -28.38 -7.57
N ASN A 212 -12.92 -29.34 -8.07
CA ASN A 212 -12.88 -30.70 -7.52
C ASN A 212 -12.15 -30.68 -6.16
N VAL A 213 -12.77 -31.30 -5.15
CA VAL A 213 -12.31 -31.31 -3.75
C VAL A 213 -12.19 -32.71 -3.16
N SER A 214 -12.14 -33.76 -3.99
CA SER A 214 -12.12 -35.14 -3.50
C SER A 214 -10.97 -35.42 -2.50
N PHE A 215 -9.78 -34.88 -2.76
CA PHE A 215 -8.64 -35.04 -1.87
C PHE A 215 -8.87 -34.36 -0.51
N GLU A 216 -9.43 -33.16 -0.52
CA GLU A 216 -9.75 -32.40 0.69
C GLU A 216 -10.86 -33.06 1.50
N GLU A 217 -11.86 -33.65 0.84
CA GLU A 217 -12.90 -34.43 1.51
C GLU A 217 -12.34 -35.65 2.24
N ASP A 218 -11.46 -36.40 1.59
CA ASP A 218 -10.83 -37.58 2.19
C ASP A 218 -9.96 -37.18 3.39
N TYR A 219 -9.15 -36.13 3.25
CA TYR A 219 -8.35 -35.56 4.33
C TYR A 219 -9.19 -35.16 5.56
N LEU A 220 -10.36 -34.55 5.35
CA LEU A 220 -11.29 -34.17 6.41
C LEU A 220 -11.99 -35.38 7.06
N LYS A 221 -12.43 -36.36 6.24
CA LYS A 221 -13.08 -37.58 6.72
C LYS A 221 -12.17 -38.41 7.62
N GLU A 222 -10.89 -38.54 7.26
CA GLU A 222 -9.88 -39.22 8.09
C GLU A 222 -9.72 -38.62 9.48
N ARG A 223 -10.10 -37.35 9.65
CA ARG A 223 -10.06 -36.60 10.92
C ARG A 223 -11.41 -36.52 11.63
N GLY A 224 -12.44 -37.16 11.09
CA GLY A 224 -13.79 -37.07 11.61
C GLY A 224 -14.42 -35.68 11.47
N ILE A 225 -13.96 -34.88 10.52
CA ILE A 225 -14.46 -33.53 10.27
C ILE A 225 -15.44 -33.56 9.10
N ASN A 226 -16.63 -33.00 9.30
CA ASN A 226 -17.63 -32.87 8.22
C ASN A 226 -17.11 -31.99 7.08
N THR A 227 -17.43 -32.37 5.85
CA THR A 227 -17.13 -31.57 4.65
C THR A 227 -17.91 -30.23 4.67
N GLY A 228 -17.43 -29.27 3.89
CA GLY A 228 -18.09 -27.97 3.74
C GLY A 228 -19.34 -28.05 2.86
N ARG A 229 -20.17 -26.99 2.90
CA ARG A 229 -21.38 -26.91 2.07
C ARG A 229 -21.10 -26.60 0.61
N SER A 230 -19.92 -26.07 0.32
CA SER A 230 -19.44 -25.77 -1.02
C SER A 230 -18.02 -26.31 -1.21
N PRO A 231 -17.55 -26.46 -2.46
CA PRO A 231 -16.17 -26.83 -2.73
C PRO A 231 -15.17 -25.85 -2.08
N PHE A 232 -15.48 -24.55 -2.10
CA PHE A 232 -14.66 -23.56 -1.42
C PHE A 232 -14.57 -23.83 0.10
N GLU A 233 -15.71 -24.01 0.77
CA GLU A 233 -15.74 -24.32 2.20
C GLU A 233 -14.95 -25.59 2.51
N THR A 234 -15.15 -26.66 1.75
CA THR A 234 -14.42 -27.93 1.93
C THR A 234 -12.91 -27.73 1.79
N LYS A 235 -12.47 -27.08 0.72
CA LYS A 235 -11.05 -26.85 0.46
C LYS A 235 -10.40 -25.97 1.51
N PHE A 236 -11.09 -24.90 1.91
CA PHE A 236 -10.57 -23.97 2.90
C PHE A 236 -10.58 -24.58 4.31
N LYS A 237 -11.60 -25.36 4.66
CA LYS A 237 -11.68 -26.11 5.91
C LYS A 237 -10.55 -27.13 6.03
N ALA A 238 -10.20 -27.82 4.96
CA ALA A 238 -9.04 -28.72 4.93
C ALA A 238 -7.72 -27.97 5.19
N PHE A 239 -7.54 -26.80 4.56
CA PHE A 239 -6.39 -25.93 4.82
C PHE A 239 -6.33 -25.46 6.29
N LEU A 240 -7.44 -24.96 6.85
CA LEU A 240 -7.47 -24.49 8.24
C LEU A 240 -7.24 -25.65 9.23
N THR A 241 -7.74 -26.84 8.92
CA THR A 241 -7.43 -28.05 9.71
C THR A 241 -5.93 -28.32 9.69
N LYS A 242 -5.28 -28.28 8.53
CA LYS A 242 -3.83 -28.43 8.40
C LYS A 242 -3.06 -27.34 9.15
N LEU A 243 -3.53 -26.09 9.08
CA LEU A 243 -2.94 -24.97 9.80
C LEU A 243 -3.02 -25.19 11.31
N SER A 244 -4.18 -25.60 11.82
CA SER A 244 -4.40 -25.92 13.23
C SER A 244 -3.46 -27.04 13.73
N GLU A 245 -3.28 -28.10 12.95
CA GLU A 245 -2.30 -29.17 13.24
C GLU A 245 -0.88 -28.62 13.42
N CYS A 246 -0.48 -27.70 12.54
CA CYS A 246 0.87 -27.17 12.52
C CYS A 246 1.16 -26.15 13.62
N ILE A 247 0.21 -25.28 13.92
CA ILE A 247 0.35 -24.28 14.99
C ILE A 247 0.00 -24.84 16.37
N ARG A 248 -0.56 -26.06 16.42
CA ARG A 248 -1.01 -26.75 17.64
C ARG A 248 -2.00 -25.92 18.47
N ARG A 249 -2.88 -25.20 17.78
CA ARG A 249 -3.96 -24.40 18.38
C ARG A 249 -5.27 -24.65 17.64
N PRO A 250 -6.40 -24.75 18.35
CA PRO A 250 -7.71 -24.82 17.71
C PRO A 250 -8.01 -23.54 16.94
N ILE A 251 -8.65 -23.70 15.78
CA ILE A 251 -9.12 -22.61 14.94
C ILE A 251 -10.64 -22.56 15.02
N LEU A 252 -11.18 -21.42 15.46
CA LEU A 252 -12.61 -21.14 15.39
C LEU A 252 -12.90 -20.40 14.08
N VAL A 253 -13.61 -21.03 13.16
CA VAL A 253 -14.03 -20.43 11.90
C VAL A 253 -15.40 -19.80 12.07
N ARG A 254 -15.52 -18.52 11.77
CA ARG A 254 -16.78 -17.80 11.62
C ARG A 254 -17.00 -17.56 10.13
N TRP A 255 -17.95 -18.31 9.56
CA TRP A 255 -18.33 -18.23 8.16
C TRP A 255 -19.10 -16.94 7.87
N SER A 256 -19.20 -16.58 6.59
CA SER A 256 -19.90 -15.36 6.15
C SER A 256 -21.41 -15.38 6.44
N ASP A 257 -22.01 -16.57 6.62
CA ASP A 257 -23.41 -16.75 7.05
C ASP A 257 -23.59 -16.72 8.59
N GLY A 258 -22.53 -16.38 9.33
CA GLY A 258 -22.54 -16.27 10.79
C GLY A 258 -22.35 -17.60 11.54
N ARG A 259 -22.32 -18.74 10.84
CA ARG A 259 -22.04 -20.03 11.47
C ARG A 259 -20.64 -20.06 12.07
N ARG A 260 -20.49 -20.84 13.14
CA ARG A 260 -19.22 -21.07 13.81
C ARG A 260 -18.87 -22.55 13.86
N GLU A 261 -17.63 -22.88 13.52
CA GLU A 261 -17.11 -24.24 13.54
C GLU A 261 -15.71 -24.26 14.17
N SER A 262 -15.47 -25.18 15.09
CA SER A 262 -14.15 -25.36 15.69
C SER A 262 -13.38 -26.47 14.96
N LEU A 263 -12.13 -26.19 14.60
CA LEU A 263 -11.23 -27.11 13.92
C LEU A 263 -10.01 -27.37 14.81
N GLY A 264 -9.64 -28.64 14.95
CA GLY A 264 -8.50 -29.08 15.76
C GLY A 264 -8.75 -29.08 17.27
N SER A 265 -7.68 -29.31 18.01
CA SER A 265 -7.67 -29.43 19.48
C SER A 265 -6.43 -28.74 20.06
N GLY A 266 -6.52 -28.26 21.31
CA GLY A 266 -5.43 -27.58 22.00
C GLY A 266 -5.89 -26.40 22.86
N GLU A 267 -4.94 -25.63 23.38
CA GLU A 267 -5.18 -24.44 24.19
C GLU A 267 -4.87 -23.16 23.41
N GLY A 268 -5.65 -22.10 23.68
CA GLY A 268 -5.61 -20.85 22.92
C GLY A 268 -6.29 -20.98 21.56
N VAL A 269 -7.41 -20.28 21.38
CA VAL A 269 -8.19 -20.31 20.13
C VAL A 269 -7.81 -19.12 19.26
N ILE A 270 -7.58 -19.35 17.97
CA ILE A 270 -7.47 -18.29 16.97
C ILE A 270 -8.77 -18.25 16.18
N GLU A 271 -9.41 -17.08 16.10
CA GLU A 271 -10.64 -16.92 15.34
C GLU A 271 -10.36 -16.50 13.90
N PHE A 272 -10.80 -17.29 12.94
CA PHE A 272 -10.78 -16.95 11.52
C PHE A 272 -12.17 -16.47 11.09
N ILE A 273 -12.28 -15.21 10.70
CA ILE A 273 -13.53 -14.54 10.37
C ILE A 273 -13.57 -14.31 8.88
N LEU A 274 -14.47 -14.98 8.17
CA LEU A 274 -14.70 -14.74 6.75
C LEU A 274 -15.59 -13.50 6.60
N VAL A 275 -15.03 -12.48 5.97
CA VAL A 275 -15.67 -11.20 5.69
C VAL A 275 -16.01 -11.18 4.20
N SER A 276 -17.31 -11.16 3.89
CA SER A 276 -17.78 -11.02 2.50
C SER A 276 -17.52 -9.60 2.03
N ALA A 277 -16.51 -9.41 1.18
CA ALA A 277 -16.09 -8.11 0.68
C ALA A 277 -16.48 -7.89 -0.79
N GLY A 278 -17.62 -8.46 -1.20
CA GLY A 278 -18.26 -8.09 -2.46
C GLY A 278 -17.49 -8.49 -3.72
N ASP A 279 -17.48 -7.62 -4.72
CA ASP A 279 -16.56 -7.73 -5.86
C ASP A 279 -15.23 -7.04 -5.53
N PHE A 280 -14.13 -7.78 -5.62
CA PHE A 280 -12.77 -7.24 -5.48
C PHE A 280 -12.37 -6.26 -6.59
N ASN A 281 -13.25 -5.98 -7.56
CA ASN A 281 -13.08 -4.88 -8.50
C ASN A 281 -13.66 -3.54 -8.00
N ASP A 282 -14.43 -3.54 -6.91
CA ASP A 282 -15.00 -2.35 -6.29
C ASP A 282 -14.23 -2.02 -5.00
N ILE A 283 -13.43 -0.94 -5.05
CA ILE A 283 -12.61 -0.51 -3.91
C ILE A 283 -13.50 -0.06 -2.75
N GLU A 284 -14.61 0.65 -3.01
CA GLU A 284 -15.45 1.19 -1.93
C GLU A 284 -16.23 0.07 -1.24
N GLU A 285 -16.75 -0.91 -1.99
CA GLU A 285 -17.37 -2.12 -1.40
C GLU A 285 -16.38 -2.87 -0.49
N CYS A 286 -15.11 -2.98 -0.91
CA CYS A 286 -14.06 -3.59 -0.09
C CYS A 286 -13.75 -2.76 1.17
N ARG A 287 -13.67 -1.43 1.06
CA ARG A 287 -13.37 -0.53 2.19
C ARG A 287 -14.48 -0.52 3.22
N ASP A 288 -15.74 -0.52 2.77
CA ASP A 288 -16.89 -0.60 3.66
C ASP A 288 -16.91 -1.92 4.43
N ALA A 289 -16.63 -3.05 3.74
CA ALA A 289 -16.52 -4.35 4.40
C ALA A 289 -15.37 -4.43 5.42
N ILE A 290 -14.21 -3.83 5.11
CA ILE A 290 -13.09 -3.70 6.07
C ILE A 290 -13.55 -2.88 7.28
N LYS A 291 -14.14 -1.70 7.05
CA LYS A 291 -14.58 -0.81 8.12
C LYS A 291 -15.61 -1.47 9.03
N GLU A 292 -16.57 -2.20 8.47
CA GLU A 292 -17.56 -2.93 9.26
C GLU A 292 -16.93 -4.05 10.10
N ALA A 293 -15.99 -4.80 9.52
CA ALA A 293 -15.40 -5.96 10.19
C ALA A 293 -14.35 -5.60 11.25
N VAL A 294 -13.51 -4.60 10.98
CA VAL A 294 -12.34 -4.25 11.80
C VAL A 294 -12.31 -2.81 12.30
N GLY A 295 -13.26 -1.95 11.91
CA GLY A 295 -13.25 -0.53 12.25
C GLY A 295 -13.15 -0.25 13.76
N GLY A 296 -13.86 -1.03 14.59
CA GLY A 296 -13.76 -0.90 16.05
C GLY A 296 -12.34 -1.18 16.58
N HIS A 297 -11.66 -2.21 16.05
CA HIS A 297 -10.28 -2.52 16.43
C HIS A 297 -9.28 -1.47 15.94
N ILE A 298 -9.55 -0.87 14.77
CA ILE A 298 -8.72 0.22 14.25
C ILE A 298 -8.87 1.47 15.15
N GLU A 299 -10.08 1.80 15.59
CA GLU A 299 -10.32 2.96 16.46
C GLU A 299 -9.74 2.77 17.87
N GLU A 300 -9.79 1.55 18.43
CA GLU A 300 -9.36 1.27 19.80
C GLU A 300 -7.89 0.83 19.92
N GLU A 301 -7.41 -0.01 19.00
CA GLU A 301 -6.13 -0.72 19.07
C GLU A 301 -5.40 -0.75 17.71
N SER A 302 -5.37 0.35 16.95
CA SER A 302 -4.75 0.41 15.61
C SER A 302 -3.34 -0.20 15.51
N TRP A 303 -2.55 -0.07 16.58
CA TRP A 303 -1.18 -0.58 16.69
C TRP A 303 -1.09 -2.11 16.86
N GLU A 304 -2.21 -2.81 17.12
CA GLU A 304 -2.34 -4.26 17.14
C GLU A 304 -3.06 -4.81 15.88
N VAL A 305 -3.29 -3.97 14.86
CA VAL A 305 -3.87 -4.35 13.57
C VAL A 305 -2.79 -4.32 12.48
N THR A 306 -2.64 -5.43 11.77
CA THR A 306 -1.80 -5.53 10.56
C THR A 306 -2.66 -5.90 9.35
N PHE A 307 -2.45 -5.20 8.25
CA PHE A 307 -2.96 -5.55 6.93
C PHE A 307 -1.89 -6.30 6.13
N ASP A 308 -2.07 -7.60 5.93
CA ASP A 308 -1.28 -8.37 4.96
C ASP A 308 -1.86 -8.19 3.56
N ILE A 309 -1.12 -7.48 2.73
CA ILE A 309 -1.56 -7.07 1.38
C ILE A 309 -1.07 -8.04 0.29
N THR A 310 -0.54 -9.20 0.68
CA THR A 310 -0.03 -10.22 -0.23
C THR A 310 -1.13 -10.90 -1.06
N GLY A 311 -2.28 -11.13 -0.43
CA GLY A 311 -3.40 -11.85 -1.01
C GLY A 311 -4.44 -10.95 -1.67
N GLY A 312 -5.31 -11.56 -2.48
CA GLY A 312 -6.40 -10.89 -3.20
C GLY A 312 -6.01 -10.35 -4.58
N LYS A 313 -6.91 -9.52 -5.13
CA LYS A 313 -6.64 -8.70 -6.32
C LYS A 313 -5.99 -7.38 -5.91
N THR A 314 -5.32 -6.73 -6.86
CA THR A 314 -4.69 -5.41 -6.67
C THR A 314 -5.59 -4.38 -5.98
N LEU A 315 -6.87 -4.32 -6.37
CA LEU A 315 -7.79 -3.30 -5.87
C LEU A 315 -8.18 -3.52 -4.40
N VAL A 316 -8.31 -4.78 -3.95
CA VAL A 316 -8.51 -5.05 -2.50
C VAL A 316 -7.23 -4.82 -1.71
N SER A 317 -6.05 -5.10 -2.28
CA SER A 317 -4.77 -4.71 -1.65
C SER A 317 -4.67 -3.19 -1.50
N ALA A 318 -5.11 -2.42 -2.52
CA ALA A 318 -5.16 -0.96 -2.44
C ALA A 318 -6.17 -0.47 -1.38
N ALA A 319 -7.35 -1.08 -1.30
CA ALA A 319 -8.32 -0.79 -0.25
C ALA A 319 -7.74 -1.01 1.16
N MET A 320 -7.06 -2.14 1.37
CA MET A 320 -6.37 -2.46 2.64
C MET A 320 -5.27 -1.46 2.97
N VAL A 321 -4.45 -1.06 2.00
CA VAL A 321 -3.42 -0.02 2.17
C VAL A 321 -4.04 1.32 2.59
N LEU A 322 -5.13 1.73 1.94
CA LEU A 322 -5.80 3.00 2.25
C LEU A 322 -6.38 3.00 3.67
N GLU A 323 -7.01 1.91 4.09
CA GLU A 323 -7.53 1.80 5.46
C GLU A 323 -6.39 1.69 6.48
N ALA A 324 -5.28 1.03 6.15
CA ALA A 324 -4.10 0.98 7.01
C ALA A 324 -3.49 2.38 7.21
N ILE A 325 -3.37 3.19 6.16
CA ILE A 325 -2.89 4.59 6.24
C ILE A 325 -3.83 5.42 7.12
N LYS A 326 -5.13 5.33 6.86
CA LYS A 326 -6.15 6.11 7.57
C LYS A 326 -6.20 5.76 9.06
N GLY A 327 -6.01 4.49 9.41
CA GLY A 327 -6.02 3.97 10.77
C GLY A 327 -4.69 4.08 11.52
N ASP A 328 -3.61 4.54 10.88
CA ASP A 328 -2.23 4.43 11.40
C ASP A 328 -1.86 2.98 11.80
N CYS A 329 -2.33 2.00 11.00
CA CYS A 329 -2.08 0.57 11.20
C CYS A 329 -0.80 0.13 10.48
N GLN A 330 -0.31 -1.06 10.83
CA GLN A 330 0.78 -1.69 10.08
C GLN A 330 0.24 -2.31 8.78
N ALA A 331 1.00 -2.23 7.70
CA ALA A 331 0.82 -3.11 6.55
C ALA A 331 2.08 -3.95 6.32
N GLU A 332 1.88 -5.15 5.79
CA GLU A 332 2.95 -6.08 5.49
C GLU A 332 2.74 -6.81 4.16
N TYR A 333 3.84 -7.30 3.60
CA TYR A 333 3.85 -8.07 2.36
C TYR A 333 4.81 -9.24 2.50
N THR A 334 4.35 -10.42 2.08
CA THR A 334 5.17 -11.63 1.99
C THR A 334 5.80 -11.73 0.61
N ARG A 335 7.13 -11.74 0.55
CA ARG A 335 7.87 -11.96 -0.69
C ARG A 335 7.71 -13.38 -1.19
N GLN A 336 6.94 -13.55 -2.25
CA GLN A 336 6.65 -14.86 -2.85
C GLN A 336 7.81 -15.47 -3.66
N ASP A 337 8.84 -14.68 -3.97
CA ASP A 337 10.05 -15.11 -4.68
C ASP A 337 11.14 -15.66 -3.73
N VAL A 338 10.96 -15.51 -2.41
CA VAL A 338 11.88 -16.00 -1.39
C VAL A 338 11.35 -17.33 -0.84
N GLN A 339 12.20 -18.34 -0.83
CA GLN A 339 11.89 -19.72 -0.46
C GLN A 339 12.90 -20.23 0.57
N ASP A 340 12.49 -21.22 1.35
CA ASP A 340 13.31 -21.88 2.38
C ASP A 340 13.85 -20.92 3.46
N VAL A 341 13.12 -19.86 3.76
CA VAL A 341 13.46 -18.84 4.77
C VAL A 341 12.45 -18.81 5.90
N GLU A 342 12.85 -18.28 7.05
CA GLU A 342 11.92 -18.06 8.16
C GLU A 342 10.86 -16.99 7.81
N PRO A 343 9.64 -17.03 8.37
CA PRO A 343 8.63 -16.01 8.13
C PRO A 343 9.14 -14.57 8.37
N GLU A 344 9.99 -14.38 9.38
CA GLU A 344 10.66 -13.12 9.70
C GLU A 344 11.49 -12.54 8.53
N GLU A 345 12.01 -13.40 7.64
CA GLU A 345 12.86 -13.03 6.51
C GLU A 345 12.05 -12.87 5.21
N SER A 346 10.87 -13.48 5.11
CA SER A 346 9.97 -13.36 3.96
C SER A 346 8.93 -12.24 4.11
N LEU A 347 8.57 -11.86 5.34
CA LEU A 347 7.62 -10.81 5.64
C LEU A 347 8.30 -9.46 5.81
N TYR A 348 7.77 -8.46 5.11
CA TYR A 348 8.28 -7.10 5.15
C TYR A 348 7.18 -6.15 5.55
N ARG A 349 7.47 -5.29 6.52
CA ARG A 349 6.64 -4.12 6.77
C ARG A 349 6.67 -3.25 5.53
N VAL A 350 5.50 -2.94 5.02
CA VAL A 350 5.32 -1.94 3.97
C VAL A 350 5.25 -0.60 4.69
N ASP A 351 6.26 0.24 4.50
CA ASP A 351 6.19 1.59 5.02
C ASP A 351 5.15 2.36 4.20
N LEU A 352 3.98 2.53 4.79
CA LEU A 352 2.86 3.18 4.14
C LEU A 352 3.12 4.69 4.08
N ASP A 353 3.83 5.12 3.06
CA ASP A 353 3.76 6.50 2.59
C ASP A 353 3.05 6.55 1.23
N VAL A 354 2.59 7.74 0.83
CA VAL A 354 1.92 7.96 -0.46
C VAL A 354 2.84 7.58 -1.65
N HIS A 355 4.15 7.44 -1.43
CA HIS A 355 5.12 7.00 -2.44
C HIS A 355 5.15 5.47 -2.60
N SER A 356 5.00 4.71 -1.52
CA SER A 356 5.00 3.24 -1.51
C SER A 356 3.78 2.64 -2.21
N LEU A 357 2.66 3.38 -2.31
CA LEU A 357 1.52 2.98 -3.13
C LEU A 357 1.92 2.83 -4.61
N LYS A 358 2.81 3.68 -5.13
CA LYS A 358 3.28 3.61 -6.53
C LYS A 358 4.26 2.45 -6.72
N ASP A 359 5.15 2.19 -5.77
CA ASP A 359 6.05 1.03 -5.86
C ASP A 359 5.27 -0.29 -5.77
N LEU A 360 4.22 -0.33 -4.95
CA LEU A 360 3.28 -1.45 -4.91
C LEU A 360 2.56 -1.63 -6.25
N LEU A 361 2.03 -0.54 -6.83
CA LEU A 361 1.37 -0.57 -8.14
C LEU A 361 2.35 -0.95 -9.26
N ASN A 362 3.61 -0.54 -9.19
CA ASN A 362 4.66 -0.90 -10.15
C ASN A 362 5.06 -2.37 -10.04
N GLU A 363 5.18 -2.91 -8.83
CA GLU A 363 5.50 -4.32 -8.60
C GLU A 363 4.34 -5.23 -9.02
N VAL A 364 3.11 -4.80 -8.75
CA VAL A 364 1.89 -5.41 -9.27
C VAL A 364 1.83 -5.34 -10.80
N ALA A 365 2.15 -4.21 -11.41
CA ALA A 365 2.18 -4.07 -12.87
C ALA A 365 3.26 -4.95 -13.51
N ARG A 366 4.44 -5.10 -12.88
CA ARG A 366 5.46 -6.06 -13.33
C ARG A 366 4.98 -7.51 -13.23
N ASN A 367 4.25 -7.86 -12.18
CA ASN A 367 3.67 -9.20 -12.02
C ASN A 367 2.55 -9.48 -13.02
N LEU A 368 1.79 -8.46 -13.44
CA LEU A 368 0.79 -8.56 -14.51
C LEU A 368 1.45 -8.71 -15.89
N ASN A 369 2.51 -7.95 -16.17
CA ASN A 369 3.23 -8.02 -17.46
C ASN A 369 4.05 -9.30 -17.66
N ARG A 370 4.36 -10.06 -16.60
CA ARG A 370 4.98 -11.39 -16.72
C ARG A 370 4.01 -12.51 -17.12
N ARG A 371 2.70 -12.24 -17.12
CA ARG A 371 1.63 -13.19 -17.47
C ARG A 371 1.03 -12.96 -18.86
N LEU A 372 1.48 -11.93 -19.57
CA LEU A 372 1.27 -11.71 -21.00
C LEU A 372 2.54 -12.14 -21.73
#